data_AF-A0A5C7LGF8-F1
#
_entry.id   AF-A0A5C7LGF8-F1
#
_cell.length_a   1.000
_cell.length_b   1.000
_cell.length_c   1.000
_cell.angle_alpha   90.00
_cell.angle_beta   90.00
_cell.angle_gamma   90.00
#
_symmetry.space_group_name_H-M   'P 1'
#
loop_
_entity.id
_entity.type
_entity.pdbx_description
1 polymer ?
#
loop_
_entity_poly.entity_id
_entity_poly.type
_entity_poly.pdbx_seq_one_letter_code
_entity_poly.pdbx_strand_id
1 'polypeptide(L)'
;MSEEKPFRMVWKKQVLRTTREWFAAALKCESKEEAEQFQKMFIKEANVPEQAFKDTIGYMTGYCDQATLDKAIELFGAEHPVFGKTLPGPDRAFAIGVEMGLKLREGKKS
;
A
#
# COMPACT_ATOMS: atom_id res chain seq x y z
N MET A 1 -1.53 16.64 24.67
CA MET A 1 -2.34 16.02 23.61
C MET A 1 -1.79 16.54 22.30
N SER A 2 -1.04 15.73 21.57
CA SER A 2 -0.53 16.14 20.25
C SER A 2 -1.73 16.21 19.31
N GLU A 3 -2.06 17.39 18.81
CA GLU A 3 -3.04 17.53 17.72
C GLU A 3 -2.48 16.75 16.52
N GLU A 4 -3.03 15.57 16.25
CA GLU A 4 -2.70 14.82 15.05
C GLU A 4 -3.10 15.67 13.85
N LYS A 5 -2.10 16.26 13.18
CA LYS A 5 -2.33 17.04 11.98
C LYS A 5 -2.93 16.11 10.92
N PRO A 6 -4.08 16.45 10.33
CA PRO A 6 -4.65 15.63 9.27
C PRO A 6 -3.67 15.56 8.09
N PHE A 7 -3.50 14.36 7.53
CA PHE A 7 -2.61 14.14 6.39
C PHE A 7 -2.88 15.15 5.26
N ARG A 8 -1.82 15.77 4.77
CA ARG A 8 -1.89 16.71 3.66
C ARG A 8 -0.56 16.72 2.91
N MET A 9 -0.59 16.34 1.65
CA MET A 9 0.59 16.38 0.76
C MET A 9 0.26 17.21 -0.49
N VAL A 10 1.23 17.97 -1.00
CA VAL A 10 1.09 18.66 -2.29
C VAL A 10 1.94 17.92 -3.32
N TRP A 11 1.30 17.42 -4.37
CA TRP A 11 1.95 16.67 -5.45
C TRP A 11 1.52 17.22 -6.81
N LYS A 12 2.47 17.62 -7.66
CA LYS A 12 2.21 18.18 -9.00
C LYS A 12 1.06 19.21 -9.02
N LYS A 13 1.06 20.17 -8.08
CA LYS A 13 0.03 21.22 -7.88
C LYS A 13 -1.34 20.73 -7.39
N GLN A 14 -1.51 19.44 -7.11
CA GLN A 14 -2.70 18.87 -6.47
C GLN A 14 -2.48 18.72 -4.96
N VAL A 15 -3.48 19.08 -4.16
CA VAL A 15 -3.47 18.81 -2.71
C VAL A 15 -4.14 17.46 -2.49
N LEU A 16 -3.41 16.54 -1.87
CA LEU A 16 -3.84 15.18 -1.52
C LEU A 16 -4.13 15.14 -0.02
N ARG A 17 -5.33 14.71 0.36
CA ARG A 17 -5.80 14.68 1.76
C ARG A 17 -6.33 13.32 2.18
N THR A 18 -6.76 12.52 1.21
CA THR A 18 -7.41 11.23 1.44
C THR A 18 -6.63 10.08 0.83
N THR A 19 -6.90 8.87 1.31
CA THR A 19 -6.29 7.65 0.77
C THR A 19 -6.52 7.50 -0.74
N ARG A 20 -7.76 7.77 -1.18
CA ARG A 20 -8.13 7.70 -2.59
C ARG A 20 -7.32 8.67 -3.46
N GLU A 21 -7.09 9.89 -2.99
CA GLU A 21 -6.39 10.92 -3.76
C GLU A 21 -4.92 10.60 -3.93
N TRP A 22 -4.21 10.27 -2.83
CA TRP A 22 -2.78 9.98 -2.93
C TRP A 22 -2.53 8.68 -3.68
N PHE A 23 -3.40 7.68 -3.54
CA PHE A 23 -3.27 6.44 -4.30
C PHE A 23 -3.44 6.66 -5.79
N ALA A 24 -4.48 7.41 -6.20
CA ALA A 24 -4.67 7.77 -7.59
C ALA A 24 -3.49 8.59 -8.15
N ALA A 25 -2.85 9.42 -7.31
CA ALA A 25 -1.64 10.15 -7.70
C ALA A 25 -0.41 9.22 -7.81
N ALA A 26 -0.24 8.27 -6.90
CA ALA A 26 0.83 7.27 -6.94
C ALA A 26 0.75 6.42 -8.21
N LEU A 27 -0.45 5.96 -8.59
CA LEU A 27 -0.67 5.20 -9.82
C LEU A 27 -0.42 5.99 -11.10
N LYS A 28 -0.38 7.32 -11.03
CA LYS A 28 -0.03 8.19 -12.16
C LYS A 28 1.47 8.42 -12.29
N CYS A 29 2.30 7.91 -11.38
CA CYS A 29 3.75 7.94 -11.58
C CYS A 29 4.11 7.10 -12.81
N GLU A 30 5.01 7.63 -13.64
CA GLU A 30 5.42 6.98 -14.90
C GLU A 30 6.88 6.51 -14.90
N SER A 31 7.68 6.97 -13.93
CA SER A 31 9.07 6.57 -13.78
C SER A 31 9.42 6.23 -12.33
N LYS A 32 10.52 5.48 -12.14
CA LYS A 32 11.02 5.11 -10.81
C LYS A 32 11.47 6.33 -10.01
N GLU A 33 12.11 7.30 -10.67
CA GLU A 33 12.55 8.54 -10.03
C GLU A 33 11.36 9.35 -9.51
N GLU A 34 10.28 9.40 -10.29
CA GLU A 34 9.04 10.05 -9.87
C GLU A 34 8.42 9.31 -8.67
N ALA A 35 8.34 7.98 -8.75
CA ALA A 35 7.80 7.15 -7.69
C ALA A 35 8.59 7.28 -6.38
N GLU A 36 9.92 7.32 -6.44
CA GLU A 36 10.78 7.56 -5.28
C GLU A 36 10.56 8.95 -4.67
N GLN A 37 10.40 9.99 -5.50
CA GLN A 37 10.09 11.33 -5.01
C GLN A 37 8.72 11.37 -4.33
N PHE A 38 7.72 10.74 -4.94
CA PHE A 38 6.38 10.62 -4.36
C PHE A 38 6.43 9.93 -2.99
N GLN A 39 7.11 8.78 -2.93
CA GLN A 39 7.25 7.97 -1.72
C GLN A 39 7.95 8.75 -0.60
N LYS A 40 9.06 9.44 -0.90
CA LYS A 40 9.78 10.27 0.09
C LYS A 40 8.90 11.39 0.64
N MET A 41 8.13 12.05 -0.21
CA MET A 41 7.17 13.08 0.21
C MET A 41 6.06 12.49 1.08
N PHE A 42 5.49 11.36 0.66
CA PHE A 42 4.44 10.69 1.41
C PHE A 42 4.89 10.29 2.81
N ILE A 43 6.05 9.62 2.93
CA ILE A 43 6.63 9.18 4.21
C ILE A 43 6.82 10.38 5.14
N LYS A 44 7.34 11.50 4.61
CA LYS A 44 7.57 12.72 5.38
C LYS A 44 6.26 13.35 5.87
N GLU A 45 5.27 13.52 4.99
CA GLU A 45 4.01 14.22 5.32
C GLU A 45 3.05 13.36 6.15
N ALA A 46 3.02 12.04 5.91
CA ALA A 46 2.23 11.09 6.69
C ALA A 46 2.93 10.63 7.98
N ASN A 47 4.23 10.92 8.12
CA ASN A 47 5.07 10.46 9.22
C ASN A 47 4.98 8.94 9.46
N VAL A 48 5.05 8.18 8.36
CA VAL A 48 4.99 6.71 8.38
C VAL A 48 6.31 6.10 7.92
N PRO A 49 6.70 4.91 8.42
CA PRO A 49 7.86 4.23 7.89
C PRO A 49 7.65 3.80 6.43
N GLU A 50 8.75 3.67 5.69
CA GLU A 50 8.75 3.24 4.30
C GLU A 50 7.97 1.95 4.07
N GLN A 51 8.15 0.97 4.96
CA GLN A 51 7.47 -0.31 4.83
C GLN A 51 5.95 -0.18 4.92
N ALA A 52 5.43 0.70 5.79
CA ALA A 52 3.98 0.91 5.91
C ALA A 52 3.39 1.51 4.63
N PHE A 53 4.13 2.37 3.92
CA PHE A 53 3.73 2.84 2.60
C PHE A 53 3.67 1.68 1.59
N LYS A 54 4.72 0.85 1.52
CA LYS A 54 4.79 -0.30 0.60
C LYS A 54 3.68 -1.31 0.88
N ASP A 55 3.44 -1.63 2.14
CA ASP A 55 2.38 -2.55 2.55
C ASP A 55 1.01 -1.98 2.16
N THR A 56 0.79 -0.67 2.35
CA THR A 56 -0.48 -0.03 2.02
C THR A 56 -0.72 -0.03 0.51
N ILE A 57 0.25 0.44 -0.28
CA ILE A 57 0.09 0.51 -1.73
C ILE A 57 -0.02 -0.89 -2.34
N GLY A 58 0.81 -1.85 -1.89
CA GLY A 58 0.76 -3.25 -2.31
C GLY A 58 -0.53 -3.95 -1.90
N TYR A 59 -1.06 -3.65 -0.71
CA TYR A 59 -2.38 -4.13 -0.28
C TYR A 59 -3.46 -3.65 -1.24
N MET A 60 -3.51 -2.34 -1.54
CA MET A 60 -4.57 -1.78 -2.37
C MET A 60 -4.48 -2.20 -3.84
N THR A 61 -3.28 -2.28 -4.42
CA THR A 61 -3.13 -2.77 -5.80
C THR A 61 -3.47 -4.25 -5.94
N GLY A 62 -3.30 -5.04 -4.87
CA GLY A 62 -3.72 -6.44 -4.82
C GLY A 62 -5.23 -6.68 -4.89
N TYR A 63 -6.07 -5.63 -4.89
CA TYR A 63 -7.51 -5.72 -5.12
C TYR A 63 -7.96 -5.05 -6.43
N CYS A 64 -7.03 -4.59 -7.26
CA CYS A 64 -7.33 -4.02 -8.57
C CYS A 64 -7.22 -5.11 -9.66
N ASP A 65 -6.13 -5.08 -10.43
CA ASP A 65 -5.81 -6.03 -11.48
C ASP A 65 -4.29 -6.27 -11.51
N GLN A 66 -3.86 -7.31 -12.25
CA GLN A 66 -2.46 -7.74 -12.24
C GLN A 66 -1.54 -6.63 -12.79
N ALA A 67 -1.99 -5.87 -13.79
CA ALA A 67 -1.21 -4.78 -14.36
C ALA A 67 -0.95 -3.65 -13.34
N THR A 68 -1.93 -3.35 -12.50
CA THR A 68 -1.82 -2.36 -11.43
C THR A 68 -0.87 -2.84 -10.32
N LEU A 69 -0.94 -4.13 -9.97
CA LEU A 69 0.00 -4.74 -9.02
C LEU A 69 1.44 -4.73 -9.57
N ASP A 70 1.63 -5.15 -10.82
CA ASP A 70 2.93 -5.16 -11.48
C ASP A 70 3.53 -3.74 -11.52
N LYS A 71 2.71 -2.73 -11.80
CA LYS A 71 3.14 -1.32 -11.75
C LYS A 71 3.59 -0.90 -10.35
N ALA A 72 2.89 -1.31 -9.30
CA ALA A 72 3.30 -1.00 -7.91
C ALA A 72 4.60 -1.69 -7.52
N ILE A 73 4.80 -2.94 -7.96
CA ILE A 73 6.04 -3.67 -7.76
C ILE A 73 7.19 -3.00 -8.51
N GLU A 74 6.98 -2.62 -9.78
CA GLU A 74 8.01 -2.02 -10.61
C GLU A 74 8.44 -0.64 -10.11
N LEU A 75 7.47 0.22 -9.77
CA LEU A 75 7.72 1.62 -9.42
C LEU A 75 8.08 1.81 -7.95
N PHE A 76 7.45 1.07 -7.04
CA PHE A 76 7.58 1.29 -5.59
C PHE A 76 8.21 0.09 -4.86
N GLY A 77 8.50 -1.01 -5.55
CA GLY A 77 8.94 -2.25 -4.90
C GLY A 77 7.90 -2.79 -3.91
N ALA A 78 6.62 -2.51 -4.16
CA ALA A 78 5.54 -2.79 -3.23
C ALA A 78 4.76 -4.04 -3.65
N GLU A 79 4.87 -5.08 -2.84
CA GLU A 79 4.15 -6.34 -3.01
C GLU A 79 2.95 -6.41 -2.06
N HIS A 80 1.93 -7.22 -2.39
CA HIS A 80 0.82 -7.43 -1.47
C HIS A 80 1.32 -8.14 -0.21
N PRO A 81 1.07 -7.63 1.01
CA PRO A 81 1.68 -8.15 2.24
C PRO A 81 1.28 -9.61 2.56
N VAL A 82 0.17 -10.08 1.99
CA VAL A 82 -0.33 -11.46 2.16
C VAL A 82 -0.13 -12.32 0.90
N PHE A 83 -0.12 -11.72 -0.28
CA PHE A 83 -0.21 -12.44 -1.56
C PHE A 83 1.03 -12.28 -2.45
N GLY A 84 2.00 -11.48 -1.99
CA GLY A 84 3.21 -11.15 -2.72
C GLY A 84 2.90 -10.50 -4.06
N LYS A 85 3.48 -11.06 -5.13
CA LYS A 85 3.37 -10.56 -6.50
C LYS A 85 2.18 -11.09 -7.29
N THR A 86 1.30 -11.84 -6.65
CA THR A 86 0.23 -12.57 -7.34
C THR A 86 -1.15 -12.12 -6.86
N LEU A 87 -2.11 -12.15 -7.77
CA LEU A 87 -3.54 -12.04 -7.43
C LEU A 87 -4.15 -13.44 -7.29
N PRO A 88 -4.29 -13.98 -6.07
CA PRO A 88 -4.94 -15.26 -5.89
C PRO A 88 -6.42 -15.15 -6.24
N GLY A 89 -6.98 -16.21 -6.84
CA GLY A 89 -8.43 -16.32 -7.00
C GLY A 89 -9.16 -16.33 -5.64
N PRO A 90 -10.48 -16.06 -5.63
CA PRO A 90 -11.26 -15.91 -4.40
C PRO A 90 -11.12 -17.08 -3.42
N ASP A 91 -11.14 -18.31 -3.93
CA ASP A 91 -11.04 -19.53 -3.11
C ASP A 91 -9.68 -19.61 -2.39
N ARG A 92 -8.61 -19.25 -3.09
CA ARG A 92 -7.26 -19.25 -2.51
C ARG A 92 -7.08 -18.11 -1.51
N ALA A 93 -7.63 -16.94 -1.79
CA ALA A 93 -7.64 -15.82 -0.85
C ALA A 93 -8.39 -16.18 0.44
N PHE A 94 -9.55 -16.84 0.31
CA PHE A 94 -10.33 -17.32 1.45
C PHE A 94 -9.57 -18.37 2.27
N ALA A 95 -8.98 -19.37 1.61
CA ALA A 95 -8.19 -20.41 2.29
C ALA A 95 -7.03 -19.81 3.11
N ILE A 96 -6.29 -18.85 2.54
CA ILE A 96 -5.22 -18.13 3.25
C ILE A 96 -5.79 -17.36 4.45
N GLY A 97 -6.92 -16.68 4.29
CA GLY A 97 -7.59 -15.96 5.37
C GLY A 97 -7.99 -16.88 6.53
N VAL A 98 -8.54 -18.07 6.23
CA VAL A 98 -8.88 -19.08 7.24
C VAL A 98 -7.63 -19.56 7.98
N GLU A 99 -6.56 -19.89 7.25
CA GLU A 99 -5.30 -20.34 7.84
C GLU A 99 -4.69 -19.29 8.79
N MET A 100 -4.67 -18.02 8.37
CA MET A 100 -4.22 -16.90 9.20
C MET A 100 -5.08 -16.75 10.46
N GLY A 101 -6.40 -16.85 10.34
CA GLY A 101 -7.33 -16.79 11.46
C GLY A 101 -7.10 -17.93 12.48
N LEU A 102 -6.84 -19.14 12.00
CA LEU A 102 -6.51 -20.29 12.84
C LEU A 102 -5.18 -20.08 13.59
N LYS A 103 -4.13 -19.68 12.88
CA LYS A 103 -2.80 -19.40 13.46
C LYS A 103 -2.86 -18.32 14.56
N LEU A 104 -3.62 -17.24 14.34
CA LEU A 104 -3.81 -16.19 15.34
C LEU A 104 -4.53 -16.69 16.59
N ARG A 105 -5.48 -17.62 16.43
CA ARG A 105 -6.20 -18.23 17.55
C ARG A 105 -5.31 -19.16 18.38
N GLU A 106 -4.38 -19.86 17.73
CA GLU A 106 -3.41 -20.75 18.38
C GLU A 106 -2.28 -19.96 19.07
N GLY A 107 -1.77 -18.90 18.44
CA GLY A 107 -0.73 -18.03 19.03
C GLY A 107 -1.19 -17.21 20.24
N LYS A 108 -2.51 -17.03 20.45
CA LYS A 108 -3.09 -16.41 21.64
C LYS A 108 -3.25 -17.37 22.84
N LYS A 109 -2.85 -18.65 22.71
CA LYS A 109 -2.92 -19.64 23.79
C LYS A 109 -1.62 -19.77 24.61
N SER A 110 -0.66 -18.87 24.45
CA SER A 110 0.55 -18.79 25.30
C SER A 110 0.51 -17.60 26.23
#